data_AF-A0A382C5J3-F1
#
_entry.id   AF-A0A382C5J3-F1
#
_cell.length_a   1.000
_cell.length_b   1.000
_cell.length_c   1.000
_cell.angle_alpha   90.00
_cell.angle_beta   90.00
_cell.angle_gamma   90.00
#
_symmetry.space_group_name_H-M   'P 1'
#
loop_
_entity.id
_entity.type
_entity.pdbx_description
1 polymer ?
#
loop_
_entity_poly.entity_id
_entity_poly.type
_entity_poly.pdbx_seq_one_letter_code
_entity_poly.pdbx_strand_id
1 'polypeptide(L)' 'KGNHAARGQRYRYIRHPNGDEQLYDHQTDPDEFTNLADKPELAGVKQRLAQWLPKTNANPVRNKK' A
#
# COMPACT_ATOMS: atom_id res chain seq x y z
N LYS A 1 -3.25 8.53 -12.58
CA LYS A 1 -2.35 7.39 -12.28
C LYS A 1 -1.47 7.79 -11.10
N GLY A 2 -1.59 7.14 -9.95
CA GLY A 2 -0.90 7.57 -8.71
C GLY A 2 -1.15 6.64 -7.52
N ASN A 3 -1.37 5.35 -7.78
CA ASN A 3 -1.60 4.37 -6.73
C ASN A 3 -0.23 3.93 -6.24
N HIS A 4 0.00 4.04 -4.94
CA HIS A 4 1.26 3.65 -4.32
C HIS A 4 1.05 2.37 -3.56
N ALA A 5 1.83 1.35 -3.88
CA ALA A 5 1.80 0.07 -3.17
C ALA A 5 3.15 -0.18 -2.50
N ALA A 6 3.11 -0.54 -1.23
CA ALA A 6 4.25 -0.99 -0.46
C ALA A 6 4.02 -2.46 -0.10
N ARG A 7 4.97 -3.31 -0.45
CA ARG A 7 4.96 -4.73 -0.12
C ARG A 7 6.03 -5.00 0.92
N GLY A 8 5.63 -5.47 2.09
CA GLY A 8 6.52 -6.02 3.10
C GLY A 8 6.72 -7.52 2.92
N GLN A 9 7.30 -8.18 3.93
CA GLN A 9 7.49 -9.64 3.92
C GLN A 9 6.17 -10.41 4.08
N ARG A 10 5.20 -9.86 4.83
CA ARG A 10 3.92 -10.50 5.14
C ARG A 10 2.72 -9.74 4.59
N TYR A 11 2.75 -8.41 4.70
CA TYR A 11 1.64 -7.56 4.36
C TYR A 11 1.89 -6.77 3.07
N ARG A 12 0.83 -6.52 2.31
CA ARG A 12 0.80 -5.59 1.20
C ARG A 12 -0.15 -4.45 1.50
N TYR A 13 0.35 -3.23 1.45
CA TYR A 13 -0.42 -2.02 1.66
C TYR A 13 -0.47 -1.20 0.38
N ILE A 14 -1.67 -0.83 -0.04
CA ILE A 14 -1.91 -0.03 -1.24
C ILE A 14 -2.66 1.21 -0.82
N ARG A 15 -2.16 2.37 -1.24
CA ARG A 15 -2.78 3.67 -1.04
C ARG A 15 -3.13 4.28 -2.38
N HIS A 16 -4.40 4.56 -2.55
CA HIS A 16 -4.94 5.18 -3.75
C HIS A 16 -4.94 6.70 -3.61
N PRO A 17 -4.89 7.44 -4.74
CA PRO A 17 -4.88 8.90 -4.73
C PRO A 17 -6.19 9.52 -4.25
N ASN A 18 -7.30 8.77 -4.30
CA ASN A 18 -8.61 9.17 -3.78
C ASN A 18 -8.72 9.04 -2.25
N GLY A 19 -7.71 8.47 -1.59
CA GLY A 19 -7.72 8.21 -0.15
C GLY A 19 -8.07 6.77 0.24
N ASP A 20 -8.45 5.91 -0.73
CA ASP A 20 -8.68 4.49 -0.45
C ASP A 20 -7.38 3.81 0.01
N GLU A 21 -7.52 3.00 1.04
CA GLU A 21 -6.47 2.20 1.63
C GLU A 21 -6.85 0.73 1.50
N GLN A 22 -5.91 -0.09 1.07
CA GLN A 22 -6.07 -1.54 1.03
C GLN A 22 -4.90 -2.20 1.74
N LEU A 23 -5.19 -3.17 2.61
CA LEU A 23 -4.19 -3.92 3.34
C LEU A 23 -4.51 -5.41 3.25
N TYR A 24 -3.59 -6.19 2.71
CA TYR A 24 -3.73 -7.63 2.57
C TYR A 24 -2.62 -8.34 3.34
N ASP A 25 -2.96 -9.46 3.99
CA ASP A 25 -2.02 -10.34 4.68
C ASP A 25 -1.80 -11.60 3.84
N HIS A 26 -0.68 -11.65 3.12
CA HIS A 26 -0.36 -12.79 2.26
C HIS A 26 -0.09 -14.09 3.05
N GLN A 27 0.15 -14.01 4.36
CA GLN A 27 0.40 -15.20 5.18
C GLN A 27 -0.91 -15.91 5.53
N THR A 28 -1.98 -15.16 5.77
CA THR A 28 -3.30 -15.73 6.12
C THR A 28 -4.25 -15.79 4.94
N ASP A 29 -4.07 -14.91 3.96
CA ASP A 29 -4.94 -14.74 2.80
C ASP A 29 -4.06 -14.57 1.54
N PRO A 30 -3.46 -15.67 1.05
CA PRO A 30 -2.57 -15.63 -0.11
C PRO A 30 -3.28 -15.17 -1.40
N ASP A 31 -4.59 -15.33 -1.46
CA ASP A 31 -5.45 -14.91 -2.58
C ASP A 31 -5.92 -13.44 -2.50
N GLU A 32 -5.55 -12.70 -1.44
CA GLU A 32 -5.87 -11.27 -1.27
C GLU A 32 -7.38 -10.93 -1.37
N PHE A 33 -8.26 -11.83 -0.92
CA PHE A 33 -9.70 -11.60 -0.91
C PHE A 33 -10.17 -10.63 0.18
N THR A 34 -9.46 -10.57 1.30
CA THR A 34 -9.90 -9.81 2.48
C THR A 34 -9.13 -8.51 2.63
N ASN A 35 -9.79 -7.38 2.38
CA ASN A 35 -9.22 -6.08 2.72
C ASN A 35 -9.27 -5.86 4.24
N LEU A 36 -8.09 -5.77 4.86
CA LEU A 36 -7.93 -5.53 6.29
C LEU A 36 -7.62 -4.06 6.61
N ALA A 37 -7.75 -3.14 5.65
CA ALA A 37 -7.45 -1.73 5.87
C ALA A 37 -8.38 -1.06 6.89
N ASP A 38 -9.62 -1.53 7.01
CA ASP A 38 -10.59 -1.05 7.99
C ASP A 38 -10.35 -1.59 9.41
N LYS A 39 -9.40 -2.52 9.57
CA LYS A 39 -9.11 -3.12 10.87
C LYS A 39 -8.22 -2.20 11.72
N PRO A 40 -8.70 -1.71 12.89
CA PRO A 40 -7.91 -0.82 13.74
C PRO A 40 -6.69 -1.52 14.34
N GLU A 41 -6.75 -2.84 14.54
CA GLU A 41 -5.62 -3.69 14.96
C GLU A 41 -4.40 -3.59 14.01
N LEU A 42 -4.63 -3.33 12.72
CA LEU A 42 -3.57 -3.21 11.72
C LEU A 42 -3.19 -1.76 11.42
N ALA A 43 -3.75 -0.78 12.13
CA ALA A 43 -3.41 0.63 11.94
C ALA A 43 -1.91 0.88 12.11
N GLY A 44 -1.26 0.22 13.08
CA GLY A 44 0.19 0.30 13.27
C GLY A 44 0.98 -0.27 12.08
N VAL A 45 0.50 -1.36 11.48
CA VAL A 45 1.10 -1.95 10.27
C VAL A 45 0.94 -1.02 9.07
N LYS A 46 -0.26 -0.45 8.87
CA LYS A 46 -0.51 0.57 7.83
C LYS A 46 0.44 1.75 8.00
N GLN A 47 0.56 2.29 9.21
CA GLN A 47 1.46 3.41 9.46
C GLN A 47 2.92 3.07 9.17
N ARG A 48 3.37 1.87 9.57
CA ARG A 48 4.73 1.41 9.28
C ARG A 48 4.97 1.27 7.78
N LEU A 49 4.04 0.65 7.04
CA LEU A 49 4.13 0.49 5.58
C LEU A 49 3.99 1.82 4.84
N ALA A 50 3.20 2.75 5.37
CA ALA A 50 3.05 4.11 4.87
C ALA A 50 4.35 4.92 4.93
N GLN A 51 5.28 4.58 5.82
CA GLN A 51 6.62 5.18 5.83
C GLN A 51 7.46 4.74 4.63
N TRP A 52 7.22 3.55 4.09
CA TRP A 52 7.91 3.03 2.90
C TRP A 52 7.28 3.53 1.60
N LEU A 53 6.03 4.02 1.66
CA LEU A 53 5.42 4.66 0.52
C LEU A 53 6.10 6.01 0.28
N PRO A 54 6.42 6.33 -0.98
CA PRO A 54 7.01 7.62 -1.30
C PRO A 54 6.02 8.73 -0.91
N LYS A 55 6.39 9.55 0.10
CA LYS A 55 5.62 10.74 0.49
C LYS A 55 5.52 11.75 -0.67
N THR A 56 6.50 11.70 -1.57
CA THR A 56 6.56 12.51 -2.79
C THR A 56 6.60 11.56 -3.97
N ASN A 57 5.55 11.58 -4.81
CA ASN A 57 5.55 10.91 -6.10
C ASN A 57 6.88 11.20 -6.82
N ALA A 58 7.64 10.15 -7.19
CA ALA A 58 8.78 10.35 -8.07
C ALA A 58 8.27 11.03 -9.35
N ASN A 59 8.92 12.14 -9.75
CA ASN A 59 8.56 12.83 -10.97
C ASN A 59 8.56 11.80 -12.12
N PRO A 60 7.50 11.74 -12.94
CA PRO A 60 7.50 10.84 -14.08
C PRO A 60 8.74 11.14 -14.92
N VAL A 61 9.61 10.15 -15.08
CA VAL A 61 10.79 10.29 -15.93
C VAL A 61 10.26 10.51 -17.34
N ARG A 62 10.31 11.76 -17.80
CA ARG A 62 9.92 12.13 -19.16
C ARG A 62 11.04 11.62 -20.07
N ASN A 63 10.94 10.36 -20.51
CA ASN A 63 11.77 9.88 -21.61
C ASN A 63 11.42 10.71 -22.85
N LYS A 64 12.24 11.72 -23.15
CA LYS A 64 12.29 12.32 -24.48
C LYS A 64 12.94 11.29 -25.41
N LYS A 65 12.16 10.75 -26.34
CA LYS A 65 12.69 10.28 -27.62
C LYS A 65 12.81 11.48 -28.55
#